data_AF-T0ZTR6-F1
#
_entry.id   AF-T0ZTR6-F1
#
_cell.length_a   1.000
_cell.length_b   1.000
_cell.length_c   1.000
_cell.angle_alpha   90.00
_cell.angle_beta   90.00
_cell.angle_gamma   90.00
#
_symmetry.space_group_name_H-M   'P 1'
#
loop_
_entity.id
_entity.type
_entity.pdbx_description
1 polymer ?
#
loop_
_entity_poly.entity_id
_entity_poly.type
_entity_poly.pdbx_seq_one_letter_code
_entity_poly.pdbx_strand_id
1 'polypeptide(L)'
;PEAPPLDDRLAVTHRGHIVLLPVGDIRVAEVSGERVALITAEGRYMARLRIQELEERLARQGFMRVHRHYLVNLRHVTAVES
;
A
#
# COMPACT_ATOMS: atom_id res chain seq x y z
N PRO A 1 -16.37 11.15 -14.02
CA PRO A 1 -15.25 10.71 -13.14
C PRO A 1 -13.96 10.59 -13.95
N GLU A 2 -13.04 11.54 -13.76
CA GLU A 2 -11.71 11.51 -14.36
C GLU A 2 -10.89 10.40 -13.67
N ALA A 3 -10.21 9.56 -14.45
CA ALA A 3 -9.38 8.51 -13.86
C ALA A 3 -8.24 9.18 -13.07
N PRO A 4 -7.94 8.73 -11.84
CA PRO A 4 -6.84 9.30 -11.07
C PRO A 4 -5.53 9.21 -11.89
N PRO A 5 -4.64 10.22 -11.77
CA PRO A 5 -3.36 10.23 -12.47
C PRO A 5 -2.64 8.88 -12.33
N LEU A 6 -1.98 8.40 -13.38
CA LEU A 6 -1.23 7.13 -13.35
C LEU A 6 -0.14 7.12 -12.26
N ASP A 7 0.31 8.31 -11.85
CA ASP A 7 1.31 8.54 -10.81
C ASP A 7 0.85 8.06 -9.42
N ASP A 8 -0.46 7.86 -9.24
CA ASP A 8 -1.09 7.36 -8.02
C ASP A 8 -1.37 5.85 -8.04
N ARG A 9 -0.74 5.09 -8.94
CA ARG A 9 -0.93 3.63 -9.04
C ARG A 9 0.37 2.86 -8.79
N LEU A 10 0.22 1.70 -8.16
CA LEU A 10 1.30 0.76 -7.91
C LEU A 10 1.07 -0.53 -8.69
N ALA A 11 2.08 -0.93 -9.47
CA ALA A 11 2.09 -2.22 -10.15
C ALA A 11 2.35 -3.34 -9.13
N VAL A 12 1.37 -4.23 -8.97
CA VAL A 12 1.42 -5.37 -8.05
C VAL A 12 1.19 -6.66 -8.79
N THR A 13 1.66 -7.78 -8.23
CA THR A 13 1.36 -9.11 -8.78
C THR A 13 0.20 -9.71 -8.00
N HIS A 14 -0.85 -10.12 -8.71
CA HIS A 14 -2.01 -10.82 -8.14
C HIS A 14 -2.42 -11.97 -9.06
N ARG A 15 -2.46 -13.20 -8.51
CA ARG A 15 -2.84 -14.42 -9.25
C ARG A 15 -2.11 -14.61 -10.60
N GLY A 16 -0.82 -14.26 -10.65
CA GLY A 16 -0.01 -14.38 -11.88
C GLY A 16 -0.12 -13.22 -12.86
N HIS A 17 -0.99 -12.23 -12.60
CA HIS A 17 -1.15 -11.05 -13.44
C HIS A 17 -0.60 -9.78 -12.77
N ILE A 18 -0.22 -8.80 -13.59
CA ILE A 18 0.11 -7.45 -13.12
C ILE A 18 -1.19 -6.66 -13.01
N VAL A 19 -1.43 -6.08 -11.84
CA VAL A 19 -2.56 -5.19 -11.59
C VAL A 19 -2.02 -3.81 -11.20
N LEU A 20 -2.63 -2.75 -11.72
CA LEU A 20 -2.31 -1.37 -11.33
C LEU A 20 -3.25 -0.95 -10.20
N LEU A 21 -2.79 -1.12 -8.96
CA LEU A 21 -3.55 -0.84 -7.75
C LEU A 21 -3.51 0.66 -7.43
N PRO A 22 -4.65 1.35 -7.30
CA PRO A 22 -4.66 2.73 -6.82
C PRO A 22 -4.10 2.82 -5.41
N VAL A 23 -3.14 3.72 -5.20
CA VAL A 23 -2.51 3.93 -3.89
C VAL A 23 -3.53 4.33 -2.83
N GLY A 24 -4.55 5.09 -3.23
CA GLY A 24 -5.66 5.50 -2.36
C GLY A 24 -6.47 4.33 -1.79
N ASP A 25 -6.50 3.16 -2.45
CA ASP A 25 -7.26 1.99 -1.99
C ASP A 25 -6.45 1.14 -1.01
N ILE A 26 -5.13 1.34 -0.95
CA ILE A 26 -4.25 0.63 -0.02
C ILE A 26 -4.45 1.22 1.38
N ARG A 27 -4.84 0.37 2.31
CA ARG A 27 -5.00 0.70 3.74
C ARG A 27 -3.72 0.48 4.53
N VAL A 28 -3.06 -0.64 4.28
CA VAL A 28 -1.84 -1.06 5.01
C VAL A 28 -0.88 -1.74 4.05
N ALA A 29 0.42 -1.46 4.19
CA ALA A 29 1.50 -2.27 3.64
C ALA A 29 2.21 -3.02 4.78
N GLU A 30 2.29 -4.33 4.68
CA GLU A 30 2.82 -5.24 5.70
C GLU A 30 3.97 -6.10 5.15
N VAL A 31 5.09 -6.22 5.88
CA VAL A 31 6.14 -7.18 5.56
C VAL A 31 5.64 -8.61 5.83
N SER A 32 5.65 -9.43 4.78
CA SER A 32 5.16 -10.81 4.76
C SER A 32 6.26 -11.71 4.19
N GLY A 33 7.13 -12.22 5.07
CA GLY A 33 8.34 -12.91 4.65
C GLY A 33 9.30 -11.94 3.95
N GLU A 34 9.68 -12.24 2.71
CA GLU A 34 10.61 -11.43 1.92
C GLU A 34 9.94 -10.35 1.07
N ARG A 35 8.60 -10.29 1.08
CA ARG A 35 7.82 -9.37 0.25
C ARG A 35 6.91 -8.49 1.10
N VAL A 36 6.36 -7.46 0.50
CA VAL A 36 5.37 -6.59 1.15
C VAL A 36 3.98 -6.91 0.59
N ALA A 37 3.05 -7.19 1.48
CA ALA A 37 1.65 -7.32 1.17
C ALA A 37 0.95 -5.97 1.31
N LEU A 38 0.13 -5.62 0.32
CA LEU A 38 -0.72 -4.43 0.33
C LEU A 38 -2.15 -4.90 0.59
N ILE A 39 -2.74 -4.37 1.64
CA ILE A 39 -4.07 -4.70 2.12
C ILE A 39 -5.01 -3.57 1.69
N THR A 40 -6.09 -3.96 1.01
CA THR A 40 -7.15 -3.08 0.50
C THR A 40 -8.50 -3.58 1.05
N ALA A 41 -9.62 -2.96 0.65
CA ALA A 41 -10.94 -3.49 0.99
C ALA A 41 -11.25 -4.78 0.21
N GLU A 42 -10.70 -4.93 -0.98
CA GLU A 42 -10.95 -6.00 -1.95
C GLU A 42 -10.09 -7.23 -1.68
N GLY A 43 -8.95 -7.04 -1.01
CA GLY A 43 -8.08 -8.14 -0.58
C GLY A 43 -6.60 -7.78 -0.46
N ARG A 44 -5.77 -8.81 -0.60
CA ARG A 44 -4.31 -8.77 -0.40
C ARG A 44 -3.58 -8.88 -1.73
N TYR A 45 -2.62 -7.98 -1.95
CA TYR A 45 -1.81 -7.90 -3.17
C TYR A 45 -0.32 -7.93 -2.81
N MET A 46 0.52 -8.55 -3.63
CA MET A 46 1.95 -8.62 -3.36
C MET A 46 2.69 -7.53 -4.13
N ALA A 47 3.32 -6.62 -3.39
CA ALA A 47 4.24 -5.65 -3.95
C ALA A 47 5.56 -6.31 -4.37
N ARG A 48 6.21 -5.72 -5.37
CA ARG A 48 7.57 -6.10 -5.79
C ARG A 48 8.65 -5.31 -5.04
N LEU A 49 8.26 -4.20 -4.42
CA LEU A 49 9.13 -3.30 -3.68
C LEU A 49 9.27 -3.72 -2.22
N ARG A 50 10.40 -3.39 -1.61
CA ARG A 50 10.61 -3.48 -0.16
C ARG A 50 9.84 -2.38 0.55
N ILE A 51 9.67 -2.56 1.86
CA ILE A 51 8.84 -1.64 2.63
C ILE A 51 9.45 -0.24 2.77
N GLN A 52 10.79 -0.12 2.74
CA GLN A 52 11.49 1.17 2.73
C GLN A 52 11.24 1.94 1.42
N GLU A 53 11.32 1.25 0.28
CA GLU A 53 11.02 1.86 -1.03
C GLU A 53 9.54 2.28 -1.13
N LEU A 54 8.64 1.49 -0.54
CA LEU A 54 7.23 1.86 -0.44
C LEU A 54 7.01 3.07 0.47
N GLU A 55 7.71 3.14 1.60
CA GLU A 55 7.65 4.29 2.52
C GLU A 55 8.03 5.58 1.79
N GLU A 56 9.16 5.60 1.09
CA GLU A 56 9.62 6.77 0.32
C GLU A 56 8.62 7.16 -0.79
N ARG A 57 8.16 6.18 -1.56
CA ARG A 57 7.22 6.41 -2.67
C ARG A 57 5.85 6.88 -2.20
N LEU A 58 5.38 6.36 -1.07
CA LEU A 58 4.04 6.61 -0.56
C LEU A 58 3.98 7.73 0.50
N ALA A 59 5.12 8.31 0.89
CA ALA A 59 5.22 9.35 1.91
C ALA A 59 4.26 10.54 1.67
N ARG A 60 4.08 10.95 0.41
CA ARG A 60 3.20 12.07 0.04
C ARG A 60 1.72 11.68 -0.08
N GLN A 61 1.40 10.40 0.08
CA GLN A 61 0.06 9.84 -0.16
C GLN A 61 -0.72 9.53 1.13
N GLY A 62 -0.20 10.00 2.27
CA GLY A 62 -0.82 9.81 3.59
C GLY A 62 -0.39 8.52 4.31
N PHE A 63 0.68 7.88 3.85
CA PHE A 63 1.25 6.72 4.52
C PHE A 63 2.22 7.12 5.63
N MET A 64 2.12 6.43 6.76
CA MET A 64 2.99 6.60 7.92
C MET A 64 3.57 5.26 8.37
N ARG A 65 4.86 5.27 8.70
CA ARG A 65 5.58 4.13 9.26
C ARG A 65 5.29 4.01 10.75
N VAL A 66 4.52 3.00 11.14
CA VAL A 66 4.13 2.77 12.54
C VAL A 66 4.91 1.64 13.21
N HIS A 67 5.53 0.78 12.41
CA HIS A 67 6.38 -0.32 12.87
C HIS A 67 7.31 -0.73 11.72
N ARG A 68 8.45 -1.36 12.02
CA ARG A 68 9.38 -1.86 10.98
C ARG A 68 8.76 -2.83 9.97
N HIS A 69 7.59 -3.40 10.28
CA HIS A 69 6.86 -4.28 9.36
C HIS A 69 5.57 -3.65 8.80
N TYR A 70 5.17 -2.45 9.25
CA TYR A 70 3.88 -1.86 8.86
C TYR A 70 4.02 -0.40 8.40
N LEU A 71 3.36 -0.08 7.30
CA LEU A 71 3.13 1.26 6.79
C LEU A 71 1.61 1.43 6.66
N VAL A 72 1.02 2.41 7.32
CA VAL A 72 -0.45 2.59 7.41
C VAL A 72 -0.85 3.84 6.66
N ASN A 73 -1.90 3.74 5.83
CA ASN A 73 -2.52 4.89 5.20
C ASN A 73 -3.46 5.58 6.19
N LEU A 74 -3.05 6.74 6.70
CA LEU A 74 -3.78 7.50 7.71
C LEU A 74 -5.15 7.99 7.20
N ARG A 75 -5.36 8.06 5.88
CA ARG A 75 -6.66 8.44 5.30
C ARG A 75 -7.77 7.41 5.58
N HIS A 76 -7.40 6.18 5.94
CA HIS A 76 -8.33 5.10 6.28
C HIS A 76 -8.41 4.81 7.79
N VAL A 77 -7.66 5.53 8.63
CA VAL A 77 -7.66 5.34 10.08
C VAL A 77 -8.85 6.07 10.69
N THR A 78 -9.64 5.37 11.50
CA THR A 78 -10.82 5.93 12.18
C THR A 78 -10.60 6.20 13.67
N ALA A 79 -9.76 5.39 14.33
CA ALA A 79 -9.42 5.52 15.74
C ALA A 79 -8.04 4.90 16.02
N VAL A 80 -7.42 5.30 17.13
CA VAL A 80 -6.17 4.72 17.65
C VAL A 80 -6.39 4.46 19.14
N GLU A 81 -6.07 3.26 19.60
CA GLU A 81 -6.19 2.83 21.00
C GLU A 81 -4.81 2.49 21.57
N SER A 82 -4.65 2.65 22.89
CA SER A 82 -3.38 2.48 23.63
C SER A 82 -3.42 1.30 24.57
#